data_AF-A0AAF0YJG1-F1
#
_entry.id   AF-A0AAF0YJG1-F1
#
_cell.length_a   1.000
_cell.length_b   1.000
_cell.length_c   1.000
_cell.angle_alpha   90.00
_cell.angle_beta   90.00
_cell.angle_gamma   90.00
#
_symmetry.space_group_name_H-M   'P 1'
#
loop_
_entity.id
_entity.type
_entity.pdbx_description
1 polymer ?
#
loop_
_entity_poly.entity_id
_entity_poly.type
_entity_poly.pdbx_seq_one_letter_code
_entity_poly.pdbx_strand_id
1 'polypeptide(L)'
;MSAVDKCPFFKCPAFQLQDGGGPVITTIKTVWKHAGLPNPPKQFVEWIPGQTPLSTNKTVLVAVVTYLAVIFGGRELMRNRQPFKLKFLFQLHNVFLSSGSLLLLALILEQIVPLYWKHGFYWSICNPAAFTKTLTTYYIINYYFKYIELIDTVFLVLKKKPLAFLHVFHHSATAVLCYTQLEGETSVQWVVIGLNLWVHVIMYYYYYATAGGAKIWWKKYLTTLQITQFVIDLFIVYYCTTNHFFFKWGINLPWVTDCTGGEGAAVFGCGLLTSYLFLFIAFYRNTYKKGAAAKAAKAGAAKSK
;
A
#
# COMPACT_ATOMS: atom_id res chain seq x y z
N MET A 1 13.06 44.90 -13.07
CA MET A 1 12.06 44.05 -13.76
C MET A 1 12.66 42.66 -13.89
N SER A 2 12.05 41.70 -13.21
CA SER A 2 12.65 40.44 -12.78
C SER A 2 12.72 39.41 -13.91
N ALA A 3 13.79 38.61 -13.96
CA ALA A 3 13.94 37.46 -14.84
C ALA A 3 13.08 36.25 -14.39
N VAL A 4 11.87 36.51 -13.91
CA VAL A 4 10.95 35.51 -13.32
C VAL A 4 9.80 35.16 -14.27
N ASP A 5 9.53 35.95 -15.31
CA ASP A 5 8.25 35.88 -16.02
C ASP A 5 8.20 35.00 -17.28
N LYS A 6 9.21 34.17 -17.57
CA LYS A 6 9.18 33.28 -18.77
C LYS A 6 9.80 31.89 -18.58
N CYS A 7 9.64 31.28 -17.40
CA CYS A 7 9.89 29.85 -17.28
C CYS A 7 8.53 29.11 -17.33
N PRO A 8 8.26 28.22 -18.31
CA PRO A 8 7.14 27.31 -18.18
C PRO A 8 7.39 26.50 -16.91
N PHE A 9 6.38 26.44 -16.02
CA PHE A 9 6.45 26.03 -14.60
C PHE A 9 7.37 24.83 -14.25
N PHE A 10 7.67 23.95 -15.21
CA PHE A 10 8.43 22.70 -15.05
C PHE A 10 9.86 22.70 -15.63
N LYS A 11 10.33 23.80 -16.25
CA LYS A 11 11.74 23.99 -16.64
C LYS A 11 12.59 24.65 -15.54
N CYS A 12 12.00 24.92 -14.38
CA CYS A 12 12.73 25.42 -13.21
C CYS A 12 13.75 24.37 -12.71
N PRO A 13 14.94 24.80 -12.24
CA PRO A 13 15.95 23.92 -11.65
C PRO A 13 15.43 23.02 -10.52
N ALA A 14 14.34 23.41 -9.86
CA ALA A 14 13.66 22.64 -8.80
C ALA A 14 13.03 21.31 -9.28
N PHE A 15 12.88 21.09 -10.59
CA PHE A 15 12.28 19.89 -11.18
C PHE A 15 13.28 19.02 -11.98
N GLN A 16 14.55 19.41 -12.01
CA GLN A 16 15.60 18.57 -12.58
C GLN A 16 15.80 17.34 -11.68
N LEU A 17 15.83 16.14 -12.29
CA LEU A 17 16.16 14.87 -11.64
C LEU A 17 17.56 14.94 -11.01
N GLN A 18 17.63 15.45 -9.79
CA GLN A 18 18.74 15.16 -8.89
C GLN A 18 18.36 13.92 -8.10
N ASP A 19 19.29 12.96 -8.06
CA ASP A 19 19.26 11.87 -7.09
C ASP A 19 19.14 12.48 -5.68
N GLY A 20 17.91 12.57 -5.18
CA GLY A 20 17.59 12.96 -3.82
C GLY A 20 17.34 14.44 -3.53
N GLY A 21 16.33 15.05 -4.15
CA GLY A 21 15.45 15.89 -3.33
C GLY A 21 14.58 16.91 -4.05
N GLY A 22 13.28 16.63 -4.15
CA GLY A 22 12.29 17.70 -4.24
C GLY A 22 11.99 18.30 -2.85
N PRO A 23 10.90 19.06 -2.70
CA PRO A 23 10.67 19.90 -1.53
C PRO A 23 10.46 19.10 -0.23
N VAL A 24 9.78 17.95 -0.28
CA VAL A 24 9.52 17.14 0.91
C VAL A 24 10.82 16.52 1.39
N ILE A 25 11.59 15.91 0.49
CA ILE A 25 12.89 15.28 0.83
C ILE A 25 13.87 16.32 1.37
N THR A 26 13.95 17.49 0.71
CA THR A 26 14.85 18.57 1.11
C THR A 26 14.51 19.06 2.52
N THR A 27 13.22 19.19 2.83
CA THR A 27 12.75 19.57 4.16
C THR A 27 13.17 18.52 5.20
N ILE A 28 12.93 17.23 4.93
CA ILE A 28 13.31 16.14 5.83
C ILE A 28 14.83 16.11 6.07
N LYS A 29 15.64 16.19 5.01
CA LYS A 29 17.11 16.21 5.11
C LYS A 29 17.60 17.41 5.91
N THR A 30 16.98 18.58 5.72
CA THR A 30 17.32 19.81 6.45
C THR A 30 17.01 19.65 7.94
N VAL A 31 15.82 19.16 8.29
CA VAL A 31 15.43 18.90 9.67
C VAL A 31 16.33 17.85 10.32
N TRP A 32 16.64 16.76 9.61
CA TRP A 32 17.54 15.70 10.07
C TRP A 32 18.94 16.24 10.41
N LYS A 33 19.48 17.08 9.51
CA LYS A 33 20.77 17.73 9.71
C LYS A 33 20.74 18.72 10.88
N HIS A 34 19.68 19.52 11.02
CA HIS A 34 19.52 20.44 12.15
C HIS A 34 19.38 19.70 13.49
N ALA A 35 18.77 18.52 13.49
CA ALA A 35 18.67 17.66 14.66
C ALA A 35 19.98 16.94 15.03
N GLY A 36 21.05 17.11 14.24
CA GLY A 36 22.35 16.48 14.49
C GLY A 36 22.36 14.95 14.42
N LEU A 37 21.39 14.36 13.70
CA LEU A 37 21.23 12.91 13.64
C LEU A 37 22.24 12.26 12.68
N PRO A 38 22.83 11.11 13.03
CA PRO A 38 23.77 10.39 12.17
C PRO A 38 23.08 9.88 10.91
N ASN A 39 23.84 9.70 9.82
CA ASN A 39 23.30 9.07 8.62
C ASN A 39 22.90 7.61 8.91
N PRO A 40 21.73 7.16 8.44
CA PRO A 40 21.31 5.78 8.65
C PRO A 40 22.29 4.79 7.97
N PRO A 41 22.56 3.61 8.58
CA PRO A 41 23.37 2.58 7.95
C PRO A 41 22.80 2.13 6.60
N LYS A 42 23.66 1.77 5.65
CA LYS A 42 23.28 1.42 4.27
C LYS A 42 22.18 0.35 4.17
N GLN A 43 22.23 -0.67 5.05
CA GLN A 43 21.23 -1.75 5.11
C GLN A 43 19.78 -1.30 5.36
N PHE A 44 19.57 -0.06 5.83
CA PHE A 44 18.23 0.52 6.03
C PHE A 44 17.75 1.38 4.87
N VAL A 45 18.65 1.74 3.95
CA VAL A 45 18.39 2.68 2.85
C VAL A 45 18.44 1.94 1.51
N GLU A 46 19.32 0.96 1.39
CA GLU A 46 19.48 0.10 0.24
C GLU A 46 18.91 -1.29 0.55
N TRP A 47 18.26 -1.90 -0.43
CA TRP A 47 17.77 -3.28 -0.31
C TRP A 47 18.93 -4.23 -0.58
N ILE A 48 19.37 -4.94 0.45
CA ILE A 48 20.46 -5.92 0.36
C ILE A 48 19.93 -7.24 0.92
N PRO A 49 19.61 -8.23 0.07
CA PRO A 49 19.08 -9.52 0.50
C PRO A 49 20.00 -10.16 1.56
N GLY A 50 19.43 -10.50 2.71
CA GLY A 50 20.17 -11.09 3.84
C GLY A 50 20.85 -10.11 4.80
N GLN A 51 20.97 -8.82 4.45
CA GLN A 51 21.51 -7.79 5.36
C GLN A 51 20.44 -6.78 5.81
N THR A 52 19.55 -6.39 4.91
CA THR A 52 18.42 -5.54 5.25
C THR A 52 17.51 -6.28 6.24
N PRO A 53 17.05 -5.65 7.33
CA PRO A 53 16.16 -6.32 8.26
C PRO A 53 14.92 -6.92 7.57
N LEU A 54 14.54 -8.14 7.95
CA LEU A 54 13.43 -8.89 7.37
C LEU A 54 13.57 -9.24 5.87
N SER A 55 14.74 -9.06 5.25
CA SER A 55 14.99 -9.36 3.81
C SER A 55 15.27 -10.83 3.49
N THR A 56 14.82 -11.78 4.32
CA THR A 56 14.99 -13.21 4.02
C THR A 56 13.65 -13.94 4.06
N ASN A 57 13.54 -15.01 3.25
CA ASN A 57 12.39 -15.89 3.23
C ASN A 57 12.06 -16.43 4.65
N LYS A 58 13.10 -16.80 5.41
CA LYS A 58 12.94 -17.30 6.78
C LYS A 58 12.33 -16.23 7.70
N THR A 59 12.85 -15.00 7.66
CA THR A 59 12.34 -13.91 8.51
C THR A 59 10.91 -13.52 8.15
N VAL A 60 10.58 -13.49 6.85
CA VAL A 60 9.21 -13.18 6.39
C VAL A 60 8.24 -14.28 6.84
N LEU A 61 8.62 -15.55 6.66
CA LEU A 61 7.81 -16.68 7.11
C LEU A 61 7.57 -16.67 8.62
N VAL A 62 8.64 -16.46 9.41
CA VAL A 62 8.54 -16.36 10.87
C VAL A 62 7.63 -15.20 11.26
N ALA A 63 7.70 -14.05 10.59
CA ALA A 63 6.84 -12.92 10.87
C ALA A 63 5.36 -13.23 10.59
N VAL A 64 5.04 -13.89 9.47
CA VAL A 64 3.67 -14.32 9.14
C VAL A 64 3.14 -15.33 10.14
N VAL A 65 3.93 -16.36 10.47
CA VAL A 65 3.54 -17.38 11.45
C VAL A 65 3.33 -16.75 12.83
N THR A 66 4.23 -15.86 13.25
CA THR A 66 4.11 -15.12 14.51
C THR A 66 2.85 -14.26 14.53
N TYR A 67 2.57 -13.53 13.45
CA TYR A 67 1.35 -12.74 13.32
C TYR A 67 0.10 -13.63 13.48
N LEU A 68 0.00 -14.74 12.75
CA LEU A 68 -1.14 -15.64 12.86
C LEU A 68 -1.27 -16.25 14.26
N ALA A 69 -0.16 -16.65 14.87
CA ALA A 69 -0.14 -17.17 16.24
C ALA A 69 -0.64 -16.12 17.26
N VAL A 70 -0.19 -14.86 17.14
CA VAL A 70 -0.66 -13.76 17.99
C VAL A 70 -2.14 -13.48 17.80
N ILE A 71 -2.65 -13.50 16.56
CA ILE A 71 -4.06 -13.21 16.28
C ILE A 71 -4.98 -14.34 16.75
N PHE A 72 -4.66 -15.59 16.44
CA PHE A 72 -5.49 -16.73 16.85
C PHE A 72 -5.34 -17.05 18.33
N GLY A 73 -4.12 -17.01 18.87
CA GLY A 73 -3.88 -17.16 20.31
C GLY A 73 -4.50 -16.02 21.12
N GLY A 74 -4.34 -14.77 20.66
CA GLY A 74 -4.97 -13.60 21.27
C GLY A 74 -6.50 -13.69 21.27
N ARG A 75 -7.10 -14.25 20.21
CA ARG A 75 -8.55 -14.47 20.14
C ARG A 75 -9.03 -15.47 21.19
N GLU A 76 -8.30 -16.57 21.41
CA GLU A 76 -8.67 -17.56 22.44
C GLU A 76 -8.45 -17.00 23.85
N LEU A 77 -7.34 -16.30 24.10
CA LEU A 77 -7.07 -15.62 25.37
C LEU A 77 -8.15 -14.59 25.72
N MET A 78 -8.68 -13.89 24.71
CA MET A 78 -9.72 -12.90 24.89
C MET A 78 -11.11 -13.53 25.07
N ARG A 79 -11.32 -14.82 24.80
CA ARG A 79 -12.65 -15.47 24.84
C ARG A 79 -13.40 -15.20 26.13
N ASN A 80 -12.74 -15.40 27.28
CA ASN A 80 -13.30 -15.24 28.62
C ASN A 80 -13.01 -13.87 29.27
N ARG A 81 -12.37 -12.93 28.56
CA ARG A 81 -12.03 -11.59 29.08
C ARG A 81 -12.99 -10.51 28.57
N GLN A 82 -13.08 -9.37 29.26
CA GLN A 82 -13.85 -8.23 28.75
C GLN A 82 -13.07 -7.48 27.64
N PRO A 83 -13.75 -6.83 26.67
CA PRO A 83 -13.07 -6.07 25.63
C PRO A 83 -12.34 -4.85 26.20
N PHE A 84 -11.10 -4.62 25.75
CA PHE A 84 -10.30 -3.49 26.23
C PHE A 84 -10.78 -2.15 25.64
N LYS A 85 -10.79 -1.11 26.47
CA LYS A 85 -11.17 0.26 26.07
C LYS A 85 -9.95 1.05 25.56
N LEU A 86 -9.39 0.64 24.42
CA LEU A 86 -8.18 1.25 23.84
C LEU A 86 -8.49 2.40 22.85
N LYS A 87 -9.47 3.26 23.16
CA LYS A 87 -9.97 4.28 22.20
C LYS A 87 -8.85 5.23 21.77
N PHE A 88 -8.15 5.84 22.72
CA PHE A 88 -7.10 6.82 22.46
C PHE A 88 -5.94 6.22 21.67
N LEU A 89 -5.44 5.05 22.10
CA LEU A 89 -4.36 4.34 21.39
C LEU A 89 -4.76 3.96 19.95
N PHE A 90 -6.00 3.48 19.76
CA PHE A 90 -6.50 3.19 18.43
C PHE A 90 -6.60 4.45 17.57
N GLN A 91 -7.04 5.58 18.12
CA GLN A 91 -7.08 6.84 17.39
C GLN A 91 -5.68 7.32 17.00
N LEU A 92 -4.73 7.32 17.94
CA LEU A 92 -3.34 7.69 17.69
C LEU A 92 -2.71 6.82 16.58
N HIS A 93 -2.95 5.51 16.64
CA HIS A 93 -2.48 4.57 15.63
C HIS A 93 -3.05 4.89 14.23
N ASN A 94 -4.36 5.12 14.11
CA ASN A 94 -4.98 5.47 12.82
C ASN A 94 -4.51 6.82 12.29
N VAL A 95 -4.28 7.82 13.15
CA VAL A 95 -3.70 9.11 12.72
C VAL A 95 -2.28 8.91 12.21
N PHE A 96 -1.46 8.15 12.93
CA PHE A 96 -0.11 7.80 12.50
C PHE A 96 -0.11 7.07 11.15
N LEU A 97 -1.00 6.08 10.97
CA LEU A 97 -1.09 5.35 9.72
C LEU A 97 -1.58 6.24 8.57
N SER A 98 -2.53 7.12 8.83
CA SER A 98 -3.03 8.08 7.84
C SER A 98 -1.97 9.10 7.43
N SER A 99 -1.26 9.71 8.38
CA SER A 99 -0.23 10.72 8.09
C SER A 99 1.02 10.10 7.48
N GLY A 100 1.43 8.92 7.97
CA GLY A 100 2.54 8.15 7.40
C GLY A 100 2.25 7.72 5.96
N SER A 101 1.02 7.26 5.66
CA SER A 101 0.62 6.93 4.29
C SER A 101 0.68 8.15 3.36
N LEU A 102 0.22 9.31 3.85
CA LEU A 102 0.23 10.56 3.08
C LEU A 102 1.66 11.04 2.81
N LEU A 103 2.52 11.01 3.83
CA LEU A 103 3.92 11.39 3.69
C LEU A 103 4.64 10.48 2.69
N LEU A 104 4.44 9.17 2.81
CA LEU A 104 5.09 8.20 1.92
C LEU A 104 4.58 8.32 0.48
N LEU A 105 3.28 8.57 0.30
CA LEU A 105 2.70 8.86 -1.01
C LEU A 105 3.33 10.11 -1.63
N ALA A 106 3.46 11.20 -0.85
CA ALA A 106 4.07 12.43 -1.33
C ALA A 106 5.54 12.21 -1.75
N LEU A 107 6.31 11.46 -0.96
CA LEU A 107 7.70 11.10 -1.28
C LEU A 107 7.82 10.27 -2.57
N ILE A 108 6.94 9.28 -2.78
CA ILE A 108 6.91 8.48 -4.00
C ILE A 108 6.52 9.35 -5.20
N LEU A 109 5.48 10.17 -5.08
CA LEU A 109 5.02 11.06 -6.16
C LEU A 109 6.07 12.10 -6.53
N GLU A 110 6.82 12.63 -5.55
CA GLU A 110 7.93 13.55 -5.80
C GLU A 110 9.02 12.94 -6.69
N GLN A 111 9.25 11.63 -6.60
CA GLN A 111 10.20 10.91 -7.47
C GLN A 111 9.58 10.51 -8.81
N ILE A 112 8.33 10.03 -8.82
CA ILE A 112 7.69 9.49 -10.01
C ILE A 112 7.19 10.57 -10.98
N VAL A 113 6.63 11.68 -10.48
CA VAL A 113 6.04 12.73 -11.34
C VAL A 113 7.06 13.30 -12.34
N PRO A 114 8.30 13.65 -11.96
CA PRO A 114 9.32 14.08 -12.91
C PRO A 114 9.70 12.99 -13.94
N LEU A 115 9.81 11.73 -13.51
CA LEU A 115 10.13 10.60 -14.40
C LEU A 115 9.02 10.40 -15.44
N TYR A 116 7.77 10.40 -14.99
CA TYR A 116 6.58 10.31 -15.83
C TYR A 116 6.53 11.44 -16.86
N TRP A 117 6.78 12.69 -16.44
CA TRP A 117 6.73 13.85 -17.34
C TRP A 117 7.86 13.85 -18.37
N LYS A 118 9.05 13.39 -17.99
CA LYS A 118 10.23 13.40 -18.86
C LYS A 118 10.24 12.25 -19.87
N HIS A 119 9.83 11.05 -19.44
CA HIS A 119 9.99 9.83 -20.22
C HIS A 119 8.65 9.16 -20.61
N GLY A 120 7.54 9.62 -20.04
CA GLY A 120 6.21 9.06 -20.26
C GLY A 120 5.87 7.92 -19.30
N PHE A 121 4.60 7.53 -19.30
CA PHE A 121 4.05 6.50 -18.42
C PHE A 121 4.68 5.12 -18.63
N TYR A 122 4.79 4.68 -19.88
CA TYR A 122 5.30 3.34 -20.21
C TYR A 122 6.73 3.16 -19.67
N TRP A 123 7.57 4.17 -19.86
CA TRP A 123 8.94 4.15 -19.33
C TRP A 123 8.95 4.04 -17.80
N SER A 124 8.06 4.74 -17.09
CA SER A 124 8.03 4.73 -15.62
C SER A 124 7.51 3.42 -15.02
N ILE A 125 6.86 2.54 -15.79
CA ILE A 125 6.32 1.26 -15.30
C ILE A 125 7.07 0.03 -15.82
N CYS A 126 7.95 0.19 -16.81
CA CYS A 126 8.63 -0.93 -17.48
C CYS A 126 10.15 -0.77 -17.54
N ASN A 127 10.71 0.44 -17.41
CA ASN A 127 12.14 0.64 -17.53
C ASN A 127 12.88 0.34 -16.20
N PRO A 128 14.02 -0.38 -16.21
CA PRO A 128 14.81 -0.61 -14.99
C PRO A 128 15.33 0.66 -14.34
N ALA A 129 15.62 1.71 -15.11
CA ALA A 129 16.02 3.00 -14.56
C ALA A 129 14.87 3.76 -13.85
N ALA A 130 13.62 3.29 -13.96
CA ALA A 130 12.54 3.80 -13.14
C ALA A 130 12.65 3.34 -11.67
N PHE A 131 13.35 2.23 -11.41
CA PHE A 131 13.64 1.72 -10.07
C PHE A 131 14.88 2.40 -9.48
N THR A 132 14.75 3.68 -9.15
CA THR A 132 15.87 4.47 -8.61
C THR A 132 16.15 4.11 -7.14
N LYS A 133 17.40 4.32 -6.69
CA LYS A 133 17.80 4.04 -5.29
C LYS A 133 16.90 4.72 -4.26
N THR A 134 16.56 5.99 -4.49
CA THR A 134 15.68 6.77 -3.61
C THR A 134 14.29 6.15 -3.52
N LEU A 135 13.75 5.71 -4.65
CA LEU A 135 12.44 5.08 -4.72
C LEU A 135 12.45 3.70 -4.04
N THR A 136 13.53 2.92 -4.21
CA THR A 136 13.75 1.67 -3.48
C THR A 136 13.72 1.90 -1.97
N THR A 137 14.37 2.94 -1.46
CA THR A 137 14.30 3.29 -0.03
C THR A 137 12.84 3.50 0.44
N TYR A 138 12.01 4.16 -0.37
CA TYR A 138 10.58 4.35 -0.04
C TYR A 138 9.77 3.07 -0.09
N TYR A 139 10.11 2.14 -0.98
CA TYR A 139 9.51 0.81 -0.97
C TYR A 139 9.89 0.00 0.27
N ILE A 140 11.14 0.12 0.74
CA ILE A 140 11.58 -0.48 2.01
C ILE A 140 10.79 0.12 3.19
N ILE A 141 10.62 1.44 3.22
CA ILE A 141 9.80 2.10 4.24
C ILE A 141 8.35 1.63 4.16
N ASN A 142 7.77 1.53 2.95
CA ASN A 142 6.42 0.99 2.75
C ASN A 142 6.31 -0.45 3.27
N TYR A 143 7.29 -1.29 2.97
CA TYR A 143 7.37 -2.67 3.44
C TYR A 143 7.35 -2.75 4.96
N TYR A 144 8.16 -1.95 5.67
CA TYR A 144 8.10 -1.87 7.12
C TYR A 144 6.78 -1.30 7.65
N PHE A 145 6.21 -0.33 6.93
CA PHE A 145 4.91 0.24 7.27
C PHE A 145 3.81 -0.84 7.29
N LYS A 146 3.87 -1.84 6.39
CA LYS A 146 2.94 -2.98 6.39
C LYS A 146 3.00 -3.84 7.65
N TYR A 147 4.16 -3.94 8.30
CA TYR A 147 4.25 -4.61 9.61
C TYR A 147 3.58 -3.78 10.72
N ILE A 148 3.66 -2.45 10.65
CA ILE A 148 2.96 -1.57 11.59
C ILE A 148 1.44 -1.70 11.41
N GLU A 149 0.96 -1.86 10.17
CA GLU A 149 -0.46 -2.12 9.87
C GLU A 149 -0.97 -3.44 10.48
N LEU A 150 -0.09 -4.41 10.80
CA LEU A 150 -0.52 -5.65 11.49
C LEU A 150 -1.08 -5.39 12.90
N ILE A 151 -0.70 -4.28 13.51
CA ILE A 151 -1.18 -3.86 14.84
C ILE A 151 -2.70 -3.56 14.79
N ASP A 152 -3.26 -3.19 13.64
CA ASP A 152 -4.71 -3.03 13.48
C ASP A 152 -5.47 -4.30 13.87
N THR A 153 -4.98 -5.45 13.40
CA THR A 153 -5.61 -6.73 13.71
C THR A 153 -5.52 -7.04 15.21
N VAL A 154 -4.42 -6.66 15.86
CA VAL A 154 -4.25 -6.80 17.32
C VAL A 154 -5.29 -5.94 18.06
N PHE A 155 -5.49 -4.68 17.64
CA PHE A 155 -6.55 -3.83 18.22
C PHE A 155 -7.94 -4.44 18.04
N LEU A 156 -8.23 -5.05 16.88
CA LEU A 156 -9.52 -5.72 16.64
C LEU A 156 -9.71 -6.92 17.58
N VAL A 157 -8.68 -7.75 17.78
CA VAL A 157 -8.69 -8.86 18.74
C VAL A 157 -8.97 -8.36 20.16
N LEU A 158 -8.20 -7.38 20.64
CA LEU A 158 -8.32 -6.85 22.00
C LEU A 158 -9.67 -6.16 22.25
N LYS A 159 -10.30 -5.60 21.21
CA LYS A 159 -11.63 -4.97 21.26
C LYS A 159 -12.78 -5.96 21.00
N LYS A 160 -12.49 -7.26 20.83
CA LYS A 160 -13.46 -8.31 20.44
C LYS A 160 -14.29 -7.93 19.20
N LYS A 161 -13.67 -7.29 18.22
CA LYS A 161 -14.33 -7.00 16.94
C LYS A 161 -14.20 -8.23 16.01
N PRO A 162 -15.21 -8.50 15.17
CA PRO A 162 -15.16 -9.64 14.27
C PRO A 162 -14.01 -9.48 13.28
N LEU A 163 -13.13 -10.48 13.24
CA LEU A 163 -12.04 -10.56 12.27
C LEU A 163 -12.57 -11.19 10.99
N ALA A 164 -12.68 -10.39 9.94
CA ALA A 164 -12.99 -10.90 8.62
C ALA A 164 -11.77 -11.66 8.06
N PHE A 165 -12.01 -12.80 7.40
CA PHE A 165 -10.96 -13.53 6.68
C PHE A 165 -10.18 -12.62 5.73
N LEU A 166 -10.90 -11.79 4.96
CA LEU A 166 -10.31 -10.80 4.05
C LEU A 166 -9.26 -9.93 4.74
N HIS A 167 -9.51 -9.47 5.97
CA HIS A 167 -8.59 -8.60 6.69
C HIS A 167 -7.30 -9.35 7.07
N VAL A 168 -7.42 -10.51 7.73
CA VAL A 168 -6.24 -11.28 8.17
C VAL A 168 -5.41 -11.77 6.98
N PHE A 169 -6.08 -12.25 5.92
CA PHE A 169 -5.43 -12.68 4.69
C PHE A 169 -4.73 -11.51 4.00
N HIS A 170 -5.40 -10.37 3.82
CA HIS A 170 -4.79 -9.20 3.20
C HIS A 170 -3.58 -8.67 3.98
N HIS A 171 -3.68 -8.48 5.30
CA HIS A 171 -2.57 -7.93 6.08
C HIS A 171 -1.34 -8.85 6.08
N SER A 172 -1.54 -10.17 6.21
CA SER A 172 -0.43 -11.12 6.14
C SER A 172 0.18 -11.23 4.75
N ALA A 173 -0.66 -11.35 3.71
CA ALA A 173 -0.16 -11.56 2.36
C ALA A 173 0.39 -10.27 1.71
N THR A 174 -0.07 -9.08 2.09
CA THR A 174 0.48 -7.81 1.58
C THR A 174 1.90 -7.57 2.07
N ALA A 175 2.25 -8.00 3.29
CA ALA A 175 3.64 -7.95 3.75
C ALA A 175 4.54 -8.87 2.89
N VAL A 176 4.07 -10.08 2.57
CA VAL A 176 4.78 -11.00 1.67
C VAL A 176 4.88 -10.42 0.26
N LEU A 177 3.82 -9.79 -0.24
CA LEU A 177 3.81 -9.11 -1.54
C LEU A 177 4.92 -8.07 -1.62
N CYS A 178 4.97 -7.13 -0.68
CA CYS A 178 6.01 -6.09 -0.68
C CYS A 178 7.43 -6.68 -0.66
N TYR A 179 7.66 -7.74 0.11
CA TYR A 179 8.94 -8.46 0.09
C TYR A 179 9.27 -9.04 -1.29
N THR A 180 8.33 -9.79 -1.90
CA THR A 180 8.56 -10.40 -3.22
C THR A 180 8.77 -9.37 -4.33
N GLN A 181 8.12 -8.20 -4.26
CA GLN A 181 8.28 -7.13 -5.25
C GLN A 181 9.62 -6.38 -5.09
N LEU A 182 10.14 -6.28 -3.86
CA LEU A 182 11.47 -5.76 -3.60
C LEU A 182 12.55 -6.71 -4.13
N GLU A 183 12.44 -8.01 -3.86
CA GLU A 183 13.35 -9.04 -4.39
C GLU A 183 13.29 -9.15 -5.92
N GLY A 184 12.11 -8.95 -6.51
CA GLY A 184 11.91 -9.02 -7.95
C GLY A 184 12.18 -7.73 -8.70
N GLU A 185 12.56 -6.63 -8.03
CA GLU A 185 12.82 -5.31 -8.63
C GLU A 185 11.76 -4.88 -9.67
N THR A 186 10.49 -5.11 -9.37
CA THR A 186 9.40 -4.86 -10.33
C THR A 186 9.14 -3.36 -10.47
N SER A 187 9.48 -2.76 -11.61
CA SER A 187 9.36 -1.30 -11.82
C SER A 187 7.92 -0.77 -11.71
N VAL A 188 6.93 -1.59 -12.06
CA VAL A 188 5.50 -1.24 -11.98
C VAL A 188 5.00 -1.01 -10.53
N GLN A 189 5.75 -1.43 -9.50
CA GLN A 189 5.26 -1.46 -8.13
C GLN A 189 4.88 -0.09 -7.54
N TRP A 190 5.44 1.03 -8.03
CA TRP A 190 5.03 2.36 -7.55
C TRP A 190 3.54 2.63 -7.79
N VAL A 191 2.96 2.09 -8.86
CA VAL A 191 1.54 2.30 -9.19
C VAL A 191 0.68 1.67 -8.10
N VAL A 192 0.94 0.40 -7.80
CA VAL A 192 0.20 -0.38 -6.80
C VAL A 192 0.41 0.20 -5.40
N ILE A 193 1.64 0.53 -5.04
CA ILE A 193 1.96 1.14 -3.74
C ILE A 193 1.32 2.53 -3.63
N GLY A 194 1.44 3.38 -4.65
CA GLY A 194 0.90 4.73 -4.65
C GLY A 194 -0.62 4.75 -4.52
N LEU A 195 -1.32 3.93 -5.31
CA LEU A 195 -2.78 3.81 -5.22
C LEU A 195 -3.22 3.22 -3.88
N ASN A 196 -2.50 2.21 -3.35
CA ASN A 196 -2.78 1.66 -2.03
C ASN A 196 -2.60 2.71 -0.91
N LEU A 197 -1.50 3.47 -0.93
CA LEU A 197 -1.24 4.53 0.05
C LEU A 197 -2.32 5.61 -0.01
N TRP A 198 -2.73 6.02 -1.21
CA TRP A 198 -3.82 7.00 -1.38
C TRP A 198 -5.14 6.52 -0.77
N VAL A 199 -5.51 5.26 -1.02
CA VAL A 199 -6.68 4.62 -0.40
C VAL A 199 -6.52 4.54 1.12
N HIS A 200 -5.33 4.20 1.61
CA HIS A 200 -5.02 4.06 3.04
C HIS A 200 -5.13 5.39 3.79
N VAL A 201 -4.72 6.52 3.19
CA VAL A 201 -4.95 7.84 3.78
C VAL A 201 -6.44 8.04 4.10
N ILE A 202 -7.31 7.77 3.13
CA ILE A 202 -8.76 7.97 3.28
C ILE A 202 -9.35 6.94 4.26
N MET A 203 -8.91 5.69 4.19
CA MET A 203 -9.39 4.59 5.04
C MET A 203 -9.03 4.81 6.51
N TYR A 204 -7.77 5.14 6.83
CA TYR A 204 -7.34 5.35 8.20
C TYR A 204 -7.92 6.64 8.80
N TYR A 205 -8.07 7.70 7.98
CA TYR A 205 -8.82 8.88 8.40
C TYR A 205 -10.27 8.52 8.77
N TYR A 206 -10.94 7.69 7.95
CA TYR A 206 -12.28 7.20 8.25
C TYR A 206 -12.33 6.42 9.58
N TYR A 207 -11.34 5.55 9.86
CA TYR A 207 -11.28 4.81 11.12
C TYR A 207 -10.98 5.68 12.34
N TYR A 208 -10.10 6.67 12.20
CA TYR A 208 -9.87 7.68 13.23
C TYR A 208 -11.16 8.45 13.57
N ALA A 209 -11.84 8.97 12.55
CA ALA A 209 -13.05 9.77 12.74
C ALA A 209 -14.21 8.94 13.33
N THR A 210 -14.41 7.71 12.84
CA THR A 210 -15.44 6.81 13.40
C THR A 210 -15.10 6.33 14.81
N ALA A 211 -13.82 6.14 15.15
CA ALA A 211 -13.40 5.89 16.53
C ALA A 211 -13.68 7.08 17.44
N GLY A 212 -13.64 8.31 16.92
CA GLY A 212 -14.05 9.53 17.62
C GLY A 212 -15.54 9.62 17.91
N GLY A 213 -16.37 8.80 17.25
CA GLY A 213 -17.83 8.81 17.38
C GLY A 213 -18.55 9.40 16.17
N ALA A 214 -17.83 9.83 15.13
CA ALA A 214 -18.45 10.36 13.92
C ALA A 214 -19.25 9.27 13.18
N LYS A 215 -20.52 9.56 12.88
CA LYS A 215 -21.35 8.70 12.02
C LYS A 215 -21.18 9.14 10.58
N ILE A 216 -20.41 8.37 9.84
CA ILE A 216 -20.00 8.74 8.49
C ILE A 216 -20.79 7.93 7.45
N TRP A 217 -21.56 8.63 6.62
CA TRP A 217 -22.44 8.06 5.58
C TRP A 217 -21.71 7.47 4.37
N TRP A 218 -20.52 7.97 4.01
CA TRP A 218 -19.81 7.57 2.79
C TRP A 218 -19.00 6.27 2.90
N LYS A 219 -19.25 5.42 3.92
CA LYS A 219 -18.54 4.13 4.11
C LYS A 219 -18.56 3.27 2.84
N LYS A 220 -19.69 3.26 2.12
CA LYS A 220 -19.86 2.49 0.88
C LYS A 220 -18.91 2.96 -0.22
N TYR A 221 -18.71 4.27 -0.35
CA TYR A 221 -17.80 4.84 -1.34
C TYR A 221 -16.34 4.48 -1.05
N LEU A 222 -15.96 4.34 0.22
CA LEU A 222 -14.63 3.84 0.60
C LEU A 222 -14.38 2.41 0.08
N THR A 223 -15.35 1.50 0.25
CA THR A 223 -15.21 0.14 -0.29
C THR A 223 -15.23 0.12 -1.81
N THR A 224 -16.01 0.98 -2.46
CA THR A 224 -15.96 1.14 -3.93
C THR A 224 -14.59 1.62 -4.39
N LEU A 225 -14.00 2.60 -3.69
CA LEU A 225 -12.69 3.16 -3.98
C LEU A 225 -11.58 2.10 -3.86
N GLN A 226 -11.65 1.24 -2.84
CA GLN A 226 -10.77 0.06 -2.71
C GLN A 226 -10.90 -0.92 -3.88
N ILE A 227 -12.13 -1.21 -4.32
CA ILE A 227 -12.36 -2.10 -5.48
C ILE A 227 -11.81 -1.47 -6.75
N THR A 228 -12.06 -0.18 -6.99
CA THR A 228 -11.54 0.55 -8.15
C THR A 228 -10.01 0.54 -8.18
N GLN A 229 -9.36 0.72 -7.03
CA GLN A 229 -7.89 0.61 -6.91
C GLN A 229 -7.40 -0.76 -7.41
N PHE A 230 -7.96 -1.87 -6.92
CA PHE A 230 -7.53 -3.20 -7.37
C PHE A 230 -7.79 -3.46 -8.85
N VAL A 231 -8.86 -2.90 -9.43
CA VAL A 231 -9.13 -3.02 -10.87
C VAL A 231 -8.05 -2.32 -11.70
N ILE A 232 -7.66 -1.10 -11.28
CA ILE A 232 -6.59 -0.34 -11.95
C ILE A 232 -5.25 -1.06 -11.81
N ASP A 233 -4.91 -1.51 -10.60
CA ASP A 233 -3.68 -2.25 -10.32
C ASP A 233 -3.57 -3.50 -11.19
N LEU A 234 -4.63 -4.30 -11.26
CA LEU A 234 -4.65 -5.52 -12.07
C LEU A 234 -4.47 -5.22 -13.55
N PHE A 235 -5.17 -4.21 -14.08
CA PHE A 235 -5.03 -3.83 -15.49
C PHE A 235 -3.56 -3.53 -15.85
N ILE A 236 -2.89 -2.72 -15.02
CA ILE A 236 -1.52 -2.29 -15.27
C ILE A 236 -0.52 -3.44 -15.04
N VAL A 237 -0.66 -4.20 -13.94
CA VAL A 237 0.25 -5.29 -13.63
C VAL A 237 0.11 -6.44 -14.64
N TYR A 238 -1.10 -6.78 -15.08
CA TYR A 238 -1.29 -7.76 -16.16
C TYR A 238 -0.70 -7.28 -17.48
N TYR A 239 -0.85 -6.00 -17.82
CA TYR A 239 -0.22 -5.42 -19.01
C TYR A 239 1.31 -5.57 -18.95
N CYS A 240 1.95 -5.14 -17.86
CA CYS A 240 3.42 -5.24 -17.69
C CYS A 240 3.89 -6.70 -17.72
N THR A 241 3.19 -7.58 -17.00
CA THR A 241 3.53 -9.01 -16.93
C THR A 241 3.42 -9.69 -18.30
N THR A 242 2.34 -9.42 -19.03
CA THR A 242 2.11 -9.99 -20.37
C THR A 242 3.19 -9.52 -21.35
N ASN A 243 3.54 -8.24 -21.33
CA ASN A 243 4.59 -7.68 -22.20
C ASN A 243 5.95 -8.33 -21.93
N HIS A 244 6.33 -8.50 -20.66
CA HIS A 244 7.56 -9.18 -20.28
C HIS A 244 7.61 -10.63 -20.79
N PHE A 245 6.55 -11.41 -20.58
CA PHE A 245 6.50 -12.79 -21.07
C PHE A 245 6.48 -12.89 -22.60
N PHE A 246 5.74 -12.01 -23.28
CA PHE A 246 5.69 -12.00 -24.74
C PHE A 246 7.03 -11.62 -25.36
N PHE A 247 7.74 -10.65 -24.78
CA PHE A 247 9.10 -10.30 -25.19
C PHE A 247 10.04 -11.49 -25.00
N LYS A 248 10.00 -12.15 -23.84
CA LYS A 248 10.84 -13.32 -23.51
C LYS A 248 10.55 -14.53 -24.42
N TRP A 249 9.30 -14.75 -24.82
CA TRP A 249 8.90 -15.83 -25.72
C TRP A 249 9.10 -15.50 -27.21
N GLY A 250 9.66 -14.32 -27.54
CA GLY A 250 9.93 -13.93 -28.92
C GLY A 250 8.66 -13.66 -29.75
N ILE A 251 7.54 -13.34 -29.10
CA ILE A 251 6.30 -12.99 -29.77
C ILE A 251 6.44 -11.57 -30.32
N ASN A 252 6.77 -11.48 -31.62
CA ASN A 252 7.10 -10.22 -32.28
C ASN A 252 5.83 -9.45 -32.69
N LEU A 253 5.22 -8.76 -31.72
CA LEU A 253 4.10 -7.85 -31.95
C LEU A 253 4.59 -6.40 -31.80
N PRO A 254 4.11 -5.45 -32.63
CA PRO A 254 4.65 -4.09 -32.67
C PRO A 254 4.42 -3.27 -31.38
N TRP A 255 3.59 -3.75 -30.45
CA TRP A 255 3.34 -3.13 -29.15
C TRP A 255 4.04 -3.86 -27.98
N VAL A 256 4.76 -4.94 -28.25
CA VAL A 256 5.47 -5.70 -27.22
C VAL A 256 6.85 -5.09 -27.02
N THR A 257 7.10 -4.64 -25.80
CA THR A 257 8.42 -4.15 -25.37
C THR A 257 8.67 -4.69 -23.97
N ASP A 258 9.92 -5.00 -23.67
CA ASP A 258 10.28 -5.61 -22.39
C ASP A 258 9.91 -4.70 -21.20
N CYS A 259 9.39 -5.31 -20.15
CA CYS A 259 9.09 -4.66 -18.88
C CYS A 259 9.90 -5.34 -17.79
N THR A 260 10.69 -4.57 -17.05
CA THR A 260 11.56 -5.13 -16.03
C THR A 260 10.78 -5.67 -14.82
N GLY A 261 11.24 -6.81 -14.32
CA GLY A 261 10.74 -7.43 -13.11
C GLY A 261 11.00 -8.94 -13.08
N GLY A 262 11.17 -9.48 -11.89
CA GLY A 262 11.32 -10.91 -11.68
C GLY A 262 10.01 -11.65 -11.97
N GLU A 263 10.07 -12.71 -12.79
CA GLU A 263 8.91 -13.49 -13.21
C GLU A 263 8.10 -14.05 -12.04
N GLY A 264 8.79 -14.59 -11.03
CA GLY A 264 8.13 -15.11 -9.82
C GLY A 264 7.38 -14.02 -9.06
N ALA A 265 7.96 -12.84 -8.93
CA ALA A 265 7.34 -11.69 -8.28
C ALA A 265 6.13 -11.18 -9.09
N ALA A 266 6.23 -11.12 -10.42
CA ALA A 266 5.15 -10.68 -11.29
C ALA A 266 3.95 -11.64 -11.23
N VAL A 267 4.18 -12.96 -11.36
CA VAL A 267 3.12 -13.98 -11.29
C VAL A 267 2.48 -14.01 -9.91
N PHE A 268 3.28 -13.94 -8.84
CA PHE A 268 2.78 -13.87 -7.48
C PHE A 268 1.92 -12.62 -7.25
N GLY A 269 2.38 -11.45 -7.72
CA GLY A 269 1.65 -10.20 -7.64
C GLY A 269 0.29 -10.26 -8.36
N CYS A 270 0.28 -10.76 -9.60
CA CYS A 270 -0.96 -10.98 -10.36
C CYS A 270 -1.96 -11.87 -9.62
N GLY A 271 -1.49 -13.02 -9.12
CA GLY A 271 -2.34 -13.97 -8.39
C GLY A 271 -2.92 -13.38 -7.11
N LEU A 272 -2.09 -12.67 -6.33
CA LEU A 272 -2.51 -12.11 -5.06
C LEU A 272 -3.48 -10.94 -5.23
N LEU A 273 -3.19 -9.99 -6.14
CA LEU A 273 -4.10 -8.87 -6.43
C LEU A 273 -5.45 -9.38 -6.96
N THR A 274 -5.46 -10.45 -7.76
CA THR A 274 -6.69 -11.08 -8.25
C THR A 274 -7.51 -11.66 -7.10
N SER A 275 -6.85 -12.33 -6.16
CA SER A 275 -7.50 -12.84 -4.96
C SER A 275 -8.11 -11.72 -4.10
N TYR A 276 -7.43 -10.57 -3.99
CA TYR A 276 -7.94 -9.40 -3.27
C TYR A 276 -9.18 -8.83 -3.93
N LEU A 277 -9.15 -8.58 -5.24
CA LEU A 277 -10.32 -8.08 -5.97
C LEU A 277 -11.54 -8.98 -5.74
N PHE A 278 -11.37 -10.30 -5.86
CA PHE A 278 -12.44 -11.26 -5.61
C PHE A 278 -12.99 -11.15 -4.18
N LEU A 279 -12.12 -11.13 -3.17
CA LEU A 279 -12.53 -11.05 -1.76
C LEU A 279 -13.23 -9.71 -1.43
N PHE A 280 -12.78 -8.60 -2.00
CA PHE A 280 -13.42 -7.29 -1.82
C PHE A 280 -14.79 -7.22 -2.49
N ILE A 281 -14.95 -7.79 -3.69
CA ILE A 281 -16.25 -7.92 -4.35
C ILE A 281 -17.19 -8.79 -3.52
N ALA A 282 -16.71 -9.92 -3.00
CA ALA A 282 -17.48 -10.80 -2.13
C ALA A 282 -17.91 -10.08 -0.84
N PHE A 283 -17.01 -9.34 -0.21
CA PHE A 283 -17.30 -8.51 0.97
C PHE A 283 -18.35 -7.45 0.67
N TYR A 284 -18.24 -6.75 -0.46
CA TYR A 284 -19.20 -5.72 -0.87
C TYR A 284 -20.60 -6.31 -1.10
N ARG A 285 -20.70 -7.44 -1.79
CA ARG A 285 -21.97 -8.15 -2.01
C ARG A 285 -22.60 -8.59 -0.70
N ASN A 286 -21.83 -9.17 0.21
CA ASN A 286 -22.35 -9.65 1.49
C ASN A 286 -22.77 -8.49 2.40
N THR A 287 -22.01 -7.39 2.44
CA THR A 287 -22.29 -6.26 3.34
C THR A 287 -23.42 -5.37 2.83
N TYR A 288 -23.41 -5.00 1.54
CA TYR A 288 -24.30 -3.96 1.02
C TYR A 288 -25.51 -4.52 0.25
N LYS A 289 -25.36 -5.62 -0.50
CA LYS A 289 -26.49 -6.20 -1.26
C LYS A 289 -27.34 -7.12 -0.39
N LYS A 290 -26.73 -8.12 0.25
CA LYS A 290 -27.46 -9.04 1.13
C LYS A 290 -27.97 -8.35 2.41
N GLY A 291 -27.18 -7.44 2.98
CA GLY A 291 -27.60 -6.64 4.14
C GLY A 291 -28.81 -5.75 3.85
N ALA A 292 -28.87 -5.12 2.67
CA ALA A 292 -30.04 -4.33 2.25
C ALA A 292 -31.28 -5.21 2.04
N ALA A 293 -31.14 -6.37 1.38
CA ALA A 293 -32.23 -7.30 1.16
C ALA A 293 -32.81 -7.84 2.48
N ALA A 294 -31.96 -8.21 3.45
CA ALA A 294 -32.40 -8.67 4.76
C ALA A 294 -33.12 -7.57 5.57
N LYS A 295 -32.66 -6.30 5.45
CA LYS A 295 -33.30 -5.16 6.11
C LYS A 295 -34.65 -4.83 5.47
N ALA A 296 -34.77 -4.94 4.15
CA ALA A 296 -36.03 -4.78 3.41
C ALA A 296 -37.04 -5.89 3.76
N ALA A 297 -36.59 -7.15 3.83
CA ALA A 297 -37.44 -8.28 4.23
C ALA A 297 -37.98 -8.13 5.67
N LYS A 298 -37.12 -7.70 6.62
CA LYS A 298 -37.57 -7.42 8.00
C LYS A 298 -38.54 -6.25 8.09
N ALA A 299 -38.35 -5.19 7.30
CA ALA A 299 -39.26 -4.06 7.25
C ALA A 299 -40.62 -4.42 6.61
N GLY A 300 -40.64 -5.31 5.61
CA GLY A 300 -41.86 -5.87 5.03
C GLY A 300 -42.63 -6.75 6.02
N ALA A 301 -41.91 -7.62 6.75
CA ALA A 301 -42.51 -8.47 7.77
C ALA A 301 -43.08 -7.68 8.97
N ALA A 302 -42.44 -6.57 9.35
CA ALA A 302 -42.91 -5.70 10.43
C ALA A 302 -44.13 -4.84 10.06
N LYS A 303 -44.42 -4.66 8.75
CA LYS A 303 -45.64 -3.97 8.26
C LYS A 303 -46.82 -4.91 8.04
N SER A 304 -46.59 -6.23 8.12
CA SER A 304 -47.61 -7.27 7.92
C SER A 304 -48.16 -7.82 9.26
N LYS A 305 -47.73 -7.27 10.39
CA LYS A 305 -48.29 -7.46 11.72
C LYS A 305 -48.98 -6.18 12.16
#